data_AF-A0A1B6GCW6-F1
#
_entry.id   AF-A0A1B6GCW6-F1
#
_cell.length_a   1.000
_cell.length_b   1.000
_cell.length_c   1.000
_cell.angle_alpha   90.00
_cell.angle_beta   90.00
_cell.angle_gamma   90.00
#
_symmetry.space_group_name_H-M   'P 1'
#
loop_
_entity.id
_entity.type
_entity.pdbx_description
1 polymer ?
#
loop_
_entity_poly.entity_id
_entity_poly.type
_entity_poly.pdbx_seq_one_letter_code
_entity_poly.pdbx_strand_id
1 'polypeptide(L)'
;ARDVTACSGVSVGWRRAFNLDRVWKPYCSLGPNYFEEDTNRVKPIFEIPYNEDSGLEPLCEWRVAFLKEAYVINNWQRVRFTSDEVVLQTSSCLYVMDAVDRFENHWMFLCCTTKEGLKLEVWNIKSVPFLHMSTRMCNIFKNIDETIENDEVNFKLHLSGEKLVFIYDNLVTVYEFCYPHYQLSFLYNFSFVHTAPFFTPRRISHLPDSILCDVKIVGNLLFGVSYSLGDRFQQFSPSMHVWNIDSAEKVKDHCVFESREEDTFSVPSCLFLTTGDSENLVVTRTFDGDPVMASRIRAFNCTKFEYTNFYIQLKFTCIWTAVTGNIVVVCELVNPLERECIFYFYSVDTSLCKLKTGTYNIYDPEKISSSSSKFAFIDLDSNITVFDILTQQAFVSSLQPTRNRLKTLTMVNDQLLLLESKYRGTSRSFENILVTSYEVWDFTKRTKPLRLEQCFRSMNRTKFTFIRNCKVPPKLLTIVHPVYRPITVCVNSFW
;
A
#
# COMPACT_ATOMS: atom_id res chain seq x y z
N ALA A 1 0.58 4.23 -26.12
CA ALA A 1 0.97 5.64 -25.88
C ALA A 1 2.01 6.16 -26.87
N ARG A 2 3.28 5.69 -26.84
CA ARG A 2 4.36 6.24 -27.69
C ARG A 2 4.03 6.27 -29.19
N ASP A 3 3.55 5.15 -29.71
CA ASP A 3 3.21 5.03 -31.14
C ASP A 3 2.00 5.89 -31.50
N VAL A 4 0.99 5.94 -30.63
CA VAL A 4 -0.19 6.82 -30.79
C VAL A 4 0.24 8.29 -30.89
N THR A 5 1.16 8.73 -30.03
CA THR A 5 1.74 10.08 -30.09
C THR A 5 2.48 10.32 -31.41
N ALA A 6 3.33 9.38 -31.83
CA ALA A 6 4.07 9.48 -33.08
C ALA A 6 3.15 9.55 -34.30
N CYS A 7 2.16 8.65 -34.37
CA CYS A 7 1.11 8.61 -35.39
C CYS A 7 0.34 9.94 -35.47
N SER A 8 0.00 10.52 -34.33
CA SER A 8 -0.71 11.82 -34.29
C SER A 8 0.10 13.00 -34.83
N GLY A 9 1.43 12.85 -34.98
CA GLY A 9 2.32 13.87 -35.55
C GLY A 9 2.57 13.71 -37.05
N VAL A 10 2.03 12.67 -37.71
CA VAL A 10 2.32 12.36 -39.13
C VAL A 10 1.67 13.35 -40.09
N SER A 11 0.39 13.68 -39.87
CA SER A 11 -0.37 14.61 -40.71
C SER A 11 -1.57 15.16 -39.95
N VAL A 12 -2.21 16.22 -40.47
CA VAL A 12 -3.43 16.79 -39.89
C VAL A 12 -4.55 15.75 -39.80
N GLY A 13 -4.72 14.92 -40.83
CA GLY A 13 -5.73 13.86 -40.84
C GLY A 13 -5.48 12.80 -39.76
N TRP A 14 -4.23 12.40 -39.56
CA TRP A 14 -3.85 11.48 -38.48
C TRP A 14 -4.02 12.12 -37.10
N ARG A 15 -3.62 13.39 -36.95
CA ARG A 15 -3.87 14.14 -35.71
C ARG A 15 -5.35 14.08 -35.34
N ARG A 16 -6.24 14.38 -36.28
CA ARG A 16 -7.71 14.33 -36.09
C ARG A 16 -8.18 12.93 -35.73
N ALA A 17 -7.75 11.91 -36.46
CA ALA A 17 -8.16 10.52 -36.22
C ALA A 17 -7.77 10.01 -34.81
N PHE A 18 -6.61 10.42 -34.31
CA PHE A 18 -6.13 10.06 -32.97
C PHE A 18 -6.56 11.06 -31.88
N ASN A 19 -7.25 12.16 -32.20
CA ASN A 19 -7.70 13.16 -31.24
C ASN A 19 -9.08 12.82 -30.65
N LEU A 20 -9.23 11.59 -30.15
CA LEU A 20 -10.48 11.07 -29.58
C LEU A 20 -10.23 10.63 -28.14
N ASP A 21 -11.12 11.01 -27.22
CA ASP A 21 -10.94 10.71 -25.79
C ASP A 21 -10.82 9.22 -25.50
N ARG A 22 -11.60 8.38 -26.19
CA ARG A 22 -11.52 6.91 -26.08
C ARG A 22 -10.13 6.33 -26.40
N VAL A 23 -9.30 7.05 -27.17
CA VAL A 23 -7.94 6.62 -27.52
C VAL A 23 -6.98 6.92 -26.37
N TRP A 24 -7.16 8.04 -25.68
CA TRP A 24 -6.21 8.53 -24.67
C TRP A 24 -6.58 8.13 -23.25
N LYS A 25 -7.87 8.00 -22.93
CA LYS A 25 -8.37 7.63 -21.61
C LYS A 25 -7.68 6.38 -21.01
N PRO A 26 -7.45 5.29 -21.77
CA PRO A 26 -6.75 4.11 -21.23
C PRO A 26 -5.27 4.33 -20.88
N TYR A 27 -4.66 5.45 -21.28
CA TYR A 27 -3.26 5.78 -21.00
C TYR A 27 -3.08 6.80 -19.87
N CYS A 28 -4.16 7.28 -19.26
CA CYS A 28 -4.12 8.22 -18.14
C CYS A 28 -4.48 7.49 -16.84
N SER A 29 -3.74 7.77 -15.77
CA SER A 29 -4.12 7.29 -14.43
C SER A 29 -5.13 8.21 -13.75
N LEU A 30 -5.18 9.46 -14.18
CA LEU A 30 -6.00 10.53 -13.61
C LEU A 30 -6.86 11.15 -14.71
N GLY A 31 -8.05 11.64 -14.35
CA GLY A 31 -8.90 12.30 -15.31
C GLY A 31 -8.48 13.74 -15.61
N PRO A 32 -9.16 14.37 -16.57
CA PRO A 32 -8.76 15.66 -17.12
C PRO A 32 -8.84 16.81 -16.11
N ASN A 33 -9.72 16.70 -15.10
CA ASN A 33 -10.01 17.79 -14.17
C ASN A 33 -8.99 17.86 -13.01
N TYR A 34 -8.14 16.84 -12.89
CA TYR A 34 -7.16 16.73 -11.83
C TYR A 34 -6.07 17.81 -11.95
N PHE A 35 -5.78 18.25 -13.17
CA PHE A 35 -4.70 19.19 -13.49
C PHE A 35 -5.18 20.62 -13.82
N GLU A 36 -6.38 21.02 -13.41
CA GLU A 36 -7.03 22.27 -13.85
C GLU A 36 -6.39 23.56 -13.32
N GLU A 37 -5.70 23.54 -12.18
CA GLU A 37 -5.21 24.77 -11.53
C GLU A 37 -3.76 25.13 -11.89
N ASP A 38 -3.35 25.10 -13.15
CA ASP A 38 -1.93 24.98 -13.49
C ASP A 38 -1.11 26.31 -13.41
N THR A 39 -0.62 26.68 -12.22
CA THR A 39 0.61 27.49 -12.13
C THR A 39 1.80 26.57 -12.00
N ASN A 40 2.46 26.28 -13.13
CA ASN A 40 3.71 25.54 -13.16
C ASN A 40 4.76 26.21 -12.27
N ARG A 41 5.35 25.46 -11.34
CA ARG A 41 6.41 25.95 -10.43
C ARG A 41 7.81 25.62 -10.92
N VAL A 42 7.93 24.76 -11.93
CA VAL A 42 9.20 24.27 -12.46
C VAL A 42 9.34 24.59 -13.94
N LYS A 43 10.59 24.71 -14.40
CA LYS A 43 10.92 24.95 -15.81
C LYS A 43 11.31 23.65 -16.53
N PRO A 44 11.01 23.50 -17.83
CA PRO A 44 10.21 24.41 -18.67
C PRO A 44 8.74 24.33 -18.31
N ILE A 45 7.97 25.41 -18.47
CA ILE A 45 6.53 25.42 -18.20
C ILE A 45 5.82 24.45 -19.16
N PHE A 46 4.79 23.75 -18.69
CA PHE A 46 3.96 22.96 -19.58
C PHE A 46 3.12 23.89 -20.45
N GLU A 47 3.32 23.79 -21.76
CA GLU A 47 2.53 24.49 -22.75
C GLU A 47 1.75 23.47 -23.56
N ILE A 48 0.43 23.65 -23.65
CA ILE A 48 -0.37 22.85 -24.57
C ILE A 48 0.10 23.25 -25.97
N PRO A 49 0.41 22.31 -26.87
CA PRO A 49 0.92 22.59 -28.21
C PRO A 49 -0.18 23.12 -29.17
N TYR A 50 -1.05 23.98 -28.65
CA TYR A 50 -2.09 24.69 -29.37
C TYR A 50 -1.66 26.15 -29.51
N ASN A 51 -1.47 26.59 -30.74
CA ASN A 51 -1.50 28.00 -31.10
C ASN A 51 -2.81 28.24 -31.83
N GLU A 52 -3.57 29.26 -31.43
CA GLU A 52 -4.77 29.73 -32.14
C GLU A 52 -4.47 29.98 -33.63
N ASP A 53 -3.22 30.31 -33.94
CA ASP A 53 -2.72 30.56 -35.30
C ASP A 53 -2.40 29.30 -36.12
N SER A 54 -2.51 28.09 -35.54
CA SER A 54 -2.04 26.85 -36.20
C SER A 54 -3.03 26.22 -37.18
N GLY A 55 -4.30 26.64 -37.18
CA GLY A 55 -5.38 26.03 -37.98
C GLY A 55 -5.69 24.57 -37.61
N LEU A 56 -5.10 24.05 -36.51
CA LEU A 56 -5.31 22.70 -36.02
C LEU A 56 -6.47 22.64 -35.04
N GLU A 57 -7.20 21.53 -35.05
CA GLU A 57 -8.24 21.29 -34.06
C GLU A 57 -7.64 21.23 -32.64
N PRO A 58 -8.38 21.77 -31.64
CA PRO A 58 -8.04 21.65 -30.23
C PRO A 58 -7.84 20.19 -29.84
N LEU A 59 -6.90 19.92 -28.93
CA LEU A 59 -6.72 18.57 -28.41
C LEU A 59 -7.91 18.16 -27.55
N CYS A 60 -8.30 16.88 -27.63
CA CYS A 60 -9.33 16.34 -26.75
C CYS A 60 -8.84 16.30 -25.28
N GLU A 61 -9.77 16.32 -24.33
CA GLU A 61 -9.46 16.50 -22.90
C GLU A 61 -8.51 15.43 -22.37
N TRP A 62 -8.77 14.16 -22.72
CA TRP A 62 -7.94 13.05 -22.25
C TRP A 62 -6.52 13.07 -22.84
N ARG A 63 -6.36 13.63 -24.05
CA ARG A 63 -5.03 13.82 -24.62
C ARG A 63 -4.26 14.91 -23.88
N VAL A 64 -4.93 15.99 -23.48
CA VAL A 64 -4.31 17.04 -22.65
C VAL A 64 -3.91 16.47 -21.30
N ALA A 65 -4.79 15.70 -20.64
CA ALA A 65 -4.50 15.02 -19.38
C ALA A 65 -3.27 14.12 -19.49
N PHE A 66 -3.21 13.27 -20.52
CA PHE A 66 -2.06 12.41 -20.80
C PHE A 66 -0.75 13.21 -20.93
N LEU A 67 -0.78 14.32 -21.67
CA LEU A 67 0.41 15.16 -21.86
C LEU A 67 0.86 15.83 -20.56
N LYS A 68 -0.08 16.30 -19.72
CA LYS A 68 0.22 16.87 -18.41
C LYS A 68 0.81 15.82 -17.47
N GLU A 69 0.22 14.63 -17.42
CA GLU A 69 0.69 13.50 -16.63
C GLU A 69 2.12 13.08 -17.06
N ALA A 70 2.34 12.90 -18.36
CA ALA A 70 3.65 12.60 -18.91
C ALA A 70 4.69 13.69 -18.61
N TYR A 71 4.29 14.97 -18.67
CA TYR A 71 5.14 16.09 -18.29
C TYR A 71 5.53 16.04 -16.80
N VAL A 72 4.58 15.75 -15.91
CA VAL A 72 4.84 15.56 -14.47
C VAL A 72 5.81 14.41 -14.26
N ILE A 73 5.59 13.24 -14.87
CA ILE A 73 6.50 12.08 -14.77
C ILE A 73 7.91 12.45 -15.24
N ASN A 74 8.03 13.10 -16.40
CA ASN A 74 9.33 13.48 -16.95
C ASN A 74 10.06 14.47 -16.05
N ASN A 75 9.35 15.40 -15.42
CA ASN A 75 9.93 16.30 -14.44
C ASN A 75 10.42 15.54 -13.20
N TRP A 76 9.65 14.58 -12.70
CA TRP A 76 10.07 13.71 -11.60
C TRP A 76 11.33 12.91 -11.94
N GLN A 77 11.35 12.25 -13.10
CA GLN A 77 12.51 11.48 -13.57
C GLN A 77 13.78 12.32 -13.74
N ARG A 78 13.63 13.64 -13.93
CA ARG A 78 14.72 14.61 -14.09
C ARG A 78 14.99 15.43 -12.83
N VAL A 79 14.38 15.10 -11.68
CA VAL A 79 14.55 15.84 -10.42
C VAL A 79 14.14 17.32 -10.54
N ARG A 80 13.16 17.61 -11.40
CA ARG A 80 12.63 18.96 -11.63
C ARG A 80 11.37 19.16 -10.82
N PHE A 81 11.55 19.46 -9.54
CA PHE A 81 10.46 19.62 -8.59
C PHE A 81 10.77 20.68 -7.53
N THR A 82 9.73 21.11 -6.83
CA THR A 82 9.78 21.97 -5.65
C THR A 82 9.25 21.19 -4.45
N SER A 83 9.69 21.54 -3.25
CA SER A 83 9.22 20.91 -2.02
C SER A 83 8.50 21.93 -1.15
N ASP A 84 7.27 21.61 -0.74
CA ASP A 84 6.56 22.33 0.31
C ASP A 84 6.67 21.52 1.61
N GLU A 85 6.95 22.20 2.72
CA GLU A 85 7.08 21.57 4.03
C GLU A 85 5.89 21.93 4.90
N VAL A 86 5.26 20.91 5.49
CA VAL A 86 4.21 21.11 6.51
C VAL A 86 4.71 20.50 7.81
N VAL A 87 4.71 21.32 8.86
CA VAL A 87 5.10 20.91 10.21
C VAL A 87 3.84 20.78 11.03
N LEU A 88 3.56 19.56 11.51
CA LEU A 88 2.46 19.36 12.44
C LEU A 88 2.82 19.90 13.82
N GLN A 89 1.81 20.43 14.49
CA GLN A 89 1.90 20.80 15.91
C GLN A 89 1.60 19.61 16.84
N THR A 90 1.21 18.45 16.31
CA THR A 90 0.89 17.25 17.09
C THR A 90 2.17 16.55 17.58
N SER A 91 2.04 15.92 18.76
CA SER A 91 3.13 15.22 19.44
C SER A 91 3.58 13.97 18.68
N SER A 92 2.66 13.26 18.03
CA SER A 92 3.01 12.13 17.17
C SER A 92 1.94 11.74 16.17
N CYS A 93 2.37 11.44 14.95
CA CYS A 93 1.56 10.78 13.93
C CYS A 93 1.78 9.27 14.02
N LEU A 94 0.69 8.49 14.06
CA LEU A 94 0.69 7.02 14.12
C LEU A 94 0.42 6.36 12.77
N TYR A 95 -0.41 6.97 11.93
CA TYR A 95 -0.76 6.42 10.63
C TYR A 95 -1.02 7.53 9.62
N VAL A 96 -0.61 7.31 8.37
CA VAL A 96 -0.94 8.19 7.24
C VAL A 96 -1.39 7.38 6.05
N MET A 97 -2.43 7.90 5.41
CA MET A 97 -2.96 7.44 4.14
C MET A 97 -3.24 8.65 3.26
N ASP A 98 -3.12 8.49 1.95
CA ASP A 98 -3.72 9.39 0.99
C ASP A 98 -4.70 8.64 0.09
N ALA A 99 -5.67 9.36 -0.46
CA ALA A 99 -6.63 8.81 -1.40
C ALA A 99 -7.17 9.92 -2.31
N VAL A 100 -7.57 9.56 -3.52
CA VAL A 100 -8.26 10.45 -4.45
C VAL A 100 -9.71 10.01 -4.55
N ASP A 101 -10.64 10.95 -4.36
CA ASP A 101 -12.07 10.66 -4.46
C ASP A 101 -12.56 10.67 -5.93
N ARG A 102 -13.85 10.34 -6.12
CA ARG A 102 -14.47 10.33 -7.46
C ARG A 102 -14.52 11.70 -8.16
N PHE A 103 -14.30 12.79 -7.42
CA PHE A 103 -14.27 14.16 -7.92
C PHE A 103 -12.84 14.67 -8.05
N GLU A 104 -11.85 13.78 -7.99
CA GLU A 104 -10.44 14.10 -8.18
C GLU A 104 -9.90 15.09 -7.13
N ASN A 105 -10.50 15.12 -5.94
CA ASN A 105 -9.87 15.73 -4.78
C ASN A 105 -8.89 14.75 -4.17
N HIS A 106 -7.69 15.24 -3.86
CA HIS A 106 -6.65 14.45 -3.23
C HIS A 106 -6.64 14.75 -1.73
N TRP A 107 -6.94 13.72 -0.95
CA TRP A 107 -7.06 13.77 0.49
C TRP A 107 -5.88 13.07 1.15
N MET A 108 -5.42 13.61 2.27
CA MET A 108 -4.47 12.97 3.16
C MET A 108 -5.11 12.83 4.54
N PHE A 109 -5.12 11.61 5.07
CA PHE A 109 -5.69 11.24 6.35
C PHE A 109 -4.57 10.92 7.33
N LEU A 110 -4.53 11.63 8.45
CA LEU A 110 -3.53 11.47 9.49
C LEU A 110 -4.20 10.99 10.77
N CYS A 111 -3.75 9.86 11.31
CA CYS A 111 -4.06 9.47 12.68
C CYS A 111 -2.92 9.96 13.58
N CYS A 112 -3.24 10.84 14.52
CA CYS A 112 -2.27 11.44 15.44
C CYS A 112 -2.66 11.17 16.89
N THR A 113 -1.69 10.94 17.77
CA THR A 113 -1.91 11.02 19.21
C THR A 113 -1.73 12.46 19.69
N THR A 114 -2.63 12.85 20.58
CA THR A 114 -2.59 14.12 21.29
C THR A 114 -2.74 13.85 22.78
N LYS A 115 -2.51 14.86 23.62
CA LYS A 115 -2.77 14.77 25.07
C LYS A 115 -4.22 14.40 25.40
N GLU A 116 -5.14 14.61 24.46
CA GLU A 116 -6.57 14.36 24.62
C GLU A 116 -7.03 13.02 24.02
N GLY A 117 -6.09 12.23 23.47
CA GLY A 117 -6.34 10.95 22.80
C GLY A 117 -6.04 10.99 21.30
N LEU A 118 -6.57 9.99 20.57
CA LEU A 118 -6.42 9.87 19.12
C LEU A 118 -7.26 10.91 18.36
N LYS A 119 -6.63 11.52 17.37
CA LYS A 119 -7.20 12.53 16.49
C LYS A 119 -7.01 12.12 15.05
N LEU A 120 -8.09 12.18 14.28
CA LEU A 120 -8.05 12.00 12.84
C LEU A 120 -8.06 13.40 12.19
N GLU A 121 -7.05 13.67 11.37
CA GLU A 121 -6.94 14.91 10.60
C GLU A 121 -7.10 14.58 9.12
N VAL A 122 -7.97 15.33 8.44
CA VAL A 122 -8.19 15.22 7.01
C VAL A 122 -7.66 16.49 6.37
N TRP A 123 -6.73 16.33 5.44
CA TRP A 123 -6.08 17.41 4.73
C TRP A 123 -6.46 17.32 3.26
N ASN A 124 -6.86 18.44 2.66
CA ASN A 124 -6.91 18.53 1.21
C ASN A 124 -5.51 18.88 0.74
N ILE A 125 -4.95 18.01 -0.08
CA ILE A 125 -3.61 18.19 -0.63
C ILE A 125 -3.67 18.49 -2.13
N LYS A 126 -4.84 18.64 -2.75
CA LYS A 126 -4.94 18.88 -4.21
C LYS A 126 -4.09 20.08 -4.66
N SER A 127 -4.14 21.16 -3.90
CA SER A 127 -3.36 22.38 -4.13
C SER A 127 -2.36 22.62 -3.00
N VAL A 128 -2.27 23.81 -2.40
CA VAL A 128 -1.45 24.03 -1.21
C VAL A 128 -2.09 23.26 -0.05
N PRO A 129 -1.35 22.42 0.71
CA PRO A 129 -1.96 21.51 1.65
C PRO A 129 -2.62 22.33 2.76
N PHE A 130 -3.89 22.05 3.04
CA PHE A 130 -4.60 22.68 4.14
C PHE A 130 -5.39 21.65 4.94
N LEU A 131 -5.50 21.89 6.24
CA LEU A 131 -6.30 21.07 7.13
C LEU A 131 -7.78 21.33 6.82
N HIS A 132 -8.43 20.36 6.20
CA HIS A 132 -9.86 20.45 5.86
C HIS A 132 -10.72 20.25 7.10
N MET A 133 -10.44 19.20 7.87
CA MET A 133 -11.09 18.99 9.14
C MET A 133 -10.24 18.19 10.11
N SER A 134 -10.62 18.25 11.37
CA SER A 134 -10.09 17.34 12.36
C SER A 134 -11.15 16.92 13.35
N THR A 135 -11.20 15.63 13.65
CA THR A 135 -12.14 15.05 14.59
C THR A 135 -11.39 14.19 15.60
N ARG A 136 -11.88 14.21 16.85
CA ARG A 136 -11.39 13.24 17.83
C ARG A 136 -11.99 11.89 17.47
N MET A 137 -11.14 10.87 17.35
CA MET A 137 -11.66 9.52 17.22
C MET A 137 -12.40 9.19 18.50
N CYS A 138 -13.52 8.47 18.38
CA CYS A 138 -14.41 8.17 19.51
C CYS A 138 -13.60 7.70 20.72
N ASN A 139 -14.07 8.04 21.94
CA ASN A 139 -13.42 7.83 23.25
C ASN A 139 -13.04 6.35 23.59
N ILE A 140 -13.10 5.45 22.62
CA ILE A 140 -12.75 4.02 22.71
C ILE A 140 -11.27 3.84 23.08
N PHE A 141 -10.41 4.80 22.72
CA PHE A 141 -8.95 4.67 22.79
C PHE A 141 -8.29 5.49 23.90
N LYS A 142 -9.02 5.90 24.94
CA LYS A 142 -8.49 6.77 26.01
C LYS A 142 -7.33 6.19 26.81
N ASN A 143 -7.17 4.86 26.78
CA ASN A 143 -6.10 4.13 27.48
C ASN A 143 -5.10 3.52 26.50
N ILE A 144 -4.94 4.11 25.30
CA ILE A 144 -3.73 3.88 24.54
C ILE A 144 -2.61 4.57 25.33
N ASP A 145 -2.10 3.85 26.32
CA ASP A 145 -0.97 4.27 27.12
C ASP A 145 0.21 4.59 26.20
N GLU A 146 1.11 5.44 26.69
CA GLU A 146 2.39 5.77 26.08
C GLU A 146 3.29 4.54 25.83
N THR A 147 2.83 3.32 26.17
CA THR A 147 3.49 2.03 25.99
C THR A 147 3.38 1.43 24.58
N ILE A 148 2.83 2.14 23.56
CA ILE A 148 2.95 1.72 22.13
C ILE A 148 4.40 1.88 21.60
N GLU A 149 5.41 1.69 22.44
CA GLU A 149 6.80 1.87 22.02
C GLU A 149 7.34 0.67 21.25
N ASN A 150 6.72 -0.53 21.33
CA ASN A 150 7.37 -1.75 20.82
C ASN A 150 6.51 -2.77 20.06
N ASP A 151 5.19 -2.80 20.20
CA ASP A 151 4.36 -3.79 19.50
C ASP A 151 3.70 -3.21 18.25
N GLU A 152 3.67 -3.99 17.18
CA GLU A 152 3.05 -3.66 15.89
C GLU A 152 1.53 -3.51 16.05
N VAL A 153 1.10 -2.37 16.56
CA VAL A 153 -0.32 -2.08 16.65
C VAL A 153 -0.88 -2.00 15.23
N ASN A 154 -1.81 -2.90 14.93
CA ASN A 154 -2.48 -3.03 13.65
C ASN A 154 -3.44 -1.85 13.40
N PHE A 155 -2.88 -0.67 13.15
CA PHE A 155 -3.61 0.48 12.62
C PHE A 155 -3.67 0.38 11.09
N LYS A 156 -4.87 0.45 10.52
CA LYS A 156 -5.06 0.61 9.08
C LYS A 156 -6.13 1.67 8.81
N LEU A 157 -5.87 2.55 7.85
CA LEU A 157 -6.85 3.46 7.26
C LEU A 157 -7.04 3.08 5.80
N HIS A 158 -8.29 3.16 5.32
CA HIS A 158 -8.64 2.92 3.94
C HIS A 158 -9.86 3.75 3.52
N LEU A 159 -9.84 4.32 2.32
CA LEU A 159 -11.01 4.98 1.72
C LEU A 159 -11.63 4.03 0.68
N SER A 160 -12.78 3.45 1.01
CA SER A 160 -13.58 2.62 0.12
C SER A 160 -14.76 3.43 -0.40
N GLY A 161 -14.65 3.97 -1.61
CA GLY A 161 -15.66 4.87 -2.17
C GLY A 161 -15.82 6.14 -1.32
N GLU A 162 -17.01 6.34 -0.75
CA GLU A 162 -17.32 7.47 0.14
C GLU A 162 -17.23 7.10 1.62
N LYS A 163 -16.59 5.96 1.96
CA LYS A 163 -16.48 5.45 3.33
C LYS A 163 -15.02 5.38 3.76
N LEU A 164 -14.68 6.11 4.81
CA LEU A 164 -13.39 6.01 5.47
C LEU A 164 -13.46 4.91 6.54
N VAL A 165 -12.68 3.86 6.35
CA VAL A 165 -12.56 2.72 7.26
C VAL A 165 -11.30 2.88 8.10
N PHE A 166 -11.48 2.94 9.40
CA PHE A 166 -10.41 2.90 10.39
C PHE A 166 -10.43 1.56 11.11
N ILE A 167 -9.27 0.92 11.19
CA ILE A 167 -9.11 -0.40 11.78
C ILE A 167 -8.07 -0.28 12.87
N TYR A 168 -8.46 -0.71 14.06
CA TYR A 168 -7.60 -0.80 15.22
C TYR A 168 -7.82 -2.15 15.87
N ASP A 169 -6.83 -3.04 15.72
CA ASP A 169 -6.95 -4.42 16.22
C ASP A 169 -8.30 -5.01 15.73
N ASN A 170 -9.09 -5.65 16.60
CA ASN A 170 -10.37 -6.25 16.22
C ASN A 170 -11.53 -5.27 16.02
N LEU A 171 -11.32 -3.96 16.16
CA LEU A 171 -12.35 -2.95 16.02
C LEU A 171 -12.23 -2.22 14.68
N VAL A 172 -13.34 -2.17 13.97
CA VAL A 172 -13.48 -1.41 12.72
C VAL A 172 -14.48 -0.29 12.94
N THR A 173 -14.08 0.93 12.58
CA THR A 173 -14.91 2.13 12.63
C THR A 173 -15.07 2.69 11.23
N VAL A 174 -16.31 2.88 10.80
CA VAL A 174 -16.63 3.38 9.46
C VAL A 174 -17.25 4.77 9.56
N TYR A 175 -16.67 5.71 8.84
CA TYR A 175 -17.16 7.07 8.67
C TYR A 175 -17.63 7.26 7.23
N GLU A 176 -18.70 8.01 7.05
CA GLU A 176 -19.03 8.61 5.77
C GLU A 176 -18.10 9.80 5.53
N PHE A 177 -17.63 9.92 4.29
CA PHE A 177 -16.78 10.99 3.81
C PHE A 177 -17.19 11.33 2.36
N CYS A 178 -18.24 12.15 2.22
CA CYS A 178 -18.90 12.40 0.94
C CYS A 178 -19.02 13.91 0.60
N TYR A 179 -19.18 14.19 -0.70
CA TYR A 179 -19.45 15.52 -1.25
C TYR A 179 -20.87 16.00 -0.85
N PRO A 180 -21.11 17.33 -0.66
CA PRO A 180 -20.20 18.46 -0.89
C PRO A 180 -19.32 18.85 0.30
N HIS A 181 -19.65 18.40 1.50
CA HIS A 181 -19.05 18.95 2.71
C HIS A 181 -17.79 18.21 3.16
N TYR A 182 -17.63 16.94 2.77
CA TYR A 182 -16.53 16.09 3.19
C TYR A 182 -16.34 16.11 4.71
N GLN A 183 -17.45 16.02 5.44
CA GLN A 183 -17.45 15.85 6.89
C GLN A 183 -17.32 14.36 7.22
N LEU A 184 -16.63 14.05 8.31
CA LEU A 184 -16.55 12.69 8.84
C LEU A 184 -17.76 12.41 9.75
N SER A 185 -18.81 11.85 9.16
CA SER A 185 -19.99 11.41 9.90
C SER A 185 -19.82 9.96 10.30
N PHE A 186 -19.88 9.67 11.61
CA PHE A 186 -19.84 8.28 12.09
C PHE A 186 -21.03 7.49 11.54
N LEU A 187 -20.79 6.33 10.94
CA LEU A 187 -21.84 5.43 10.48
C LEU A 187 -22.05 4.30 11.47
N TYR A 188 -21.03 3.47 11.66
CA TYR A 188 -21.10 2.31 12.54
C TYR A 188 -19.70 1.82 12.94
N ASN A 189 -19.67 1.00 13.98
CA ASN A 189 -18.54 0.17 14.34
C ASN A 189 -18.90 -1.29 14.12
N PHE A 190 -17.92 -2.16 13.96
CA PHE A 190 -18.11 -3.59 14.20
C PHE A 190 -16.81 -4.20 14.71
N SER A 191 -16.92 -5.41 15.23
CA SER A 191 -15.75 -6.22 15.52
C SER A 191 -15.82 -7.51 14.74
N PHE A 192 -14.68 -8.01 14.28
CA PHE A 192 -14.62 -9.22 13.47
C PHE A 192 -15.26 -10.44 14.14
N VAL A 193 -15.19 -10.52 15.48
CA VAL A 193 -15.79 -11.61 16.26
C VAL A 193 -17.30 -11.47 16.47
N HIS A 194 -17.85 -10.26 16.38
CA HIS A 194 -19.29 -10.07 16.51
C HIS A 194 -19.99 -10.36 15.18
N THR A 195 -21.30 -10.61 15.22
CA THR A 195 -22.12 -10.85 14.03
C THR A 195 -22.85 -9.60 13.55
N ALA A 196 -23.02 -8.61 14.43
CA ALA A 196 -23.77 -7.39 14.16
C ALA A 196 -22.92 -6.14 14.42
N PRO A 197 -23.14 -5.05 13.65
CA PRO A 197 -22.50 -3.77 13.88
C PRO A 197 -23.13 -3.01 15.06
N PHE A 198 -22.39 -2.02 15.54
CA PHE A 198 -22.79 -1.06 16.58
C PHE A 198 -22.98 0.32 15.95
N PHE A 199 -24.22 0.83 15.97
CA PHE A 199 -24.56 2.15 15.41
C PHE A 199 -24.43 3.31 16.38
N THR A 200 -23.90 3.05 17.57
CA THR A 200 -23.60 4.10 18.54
C THR A 200 -22.10 4.05 18.86
N PRO A 201 -21.42 5.20 18.95
CA PRO A 201 -20.03 5.27 19.37
C PRO A 201 -19.95 4.97 20.88
N ARG A 202 -20.20 3.72 21.26
CA ARG A 202 -20.08 3.25 22.64
C ARG A 202 -18.61 3.10 22.98
N ARG A 203 -18.27 3.40 24.24
CA ARG A 203 -17.02 2.90 24.80
C ARG A 203 -17.12 1.38 24.81
N ILE A 204 -16.26 0.73 24.04
CA ILE A 204 -16.04 -0.69 24.20
C ILE A 204 -15.18 -0.81 25.45
N SER A 205 -15.82 -1.12 26.58
CA SER A 205 -15.16 -1.19 27.89
C SER A 205 -14.15 -2.33 27.97
N HIS A 206 -14.30 -3.34 27.10
CA HIS A 206 -13.38 -4.45 26.93
C HIS A 206 -13.28 -4.75 25.44
N LEU A 207 -12.08 -4.61 24.87
CA LEU A 207 -11.79 -5.23 23.58
C LEU A 207 -12.05 -6.73 23.76
N PRO A 208 -12.67 -7.40 22.77
CA PRO A 208 -12.92 -8.84 22.87
C PRO A 208 -11.61 -9.58 23.17
N ASP A 209 -11.72 -10.70 23.86
CA ASP A 209 -10.61 -11.63 24.15
C ASP A 209 -10.12 -12.31 22.86
N SER A 210 -9.91 -11.57 21.78
CA SER A 210 -9.39 -12.08 20.52
C SER A 210 -8.27 -11.18 20.04
N ILE A 211 -7.28 -11.76 19.35
CA ILE A 211 -6.22 -11.01 18.68
C ILE A 211 -6.51 -11.00 17.19
N LEU A 212 -6.52 -9.81 16.58
CA LEU A 212 -6.52 -9.68 15.13
C LEU A 212 -5.09 -9.88 14.62
N CYS A 213 -4.86 -10.89 13.79
CA CYS A 213 -3.52 -11.13 13.25
C CYS A 213 -3.31 -10.52 11.86
N ASP A 214 -4.33 -10.51 11.01
CA ASP A 214 -4.22 -9.90 9.69
C ASP A 214 -5.56 -9.37 9.19
N VAL A 215 -5.49 -8.33 8.37
CA VAL A 215 -6.63 -7.68 7.74
C VAL A 215 -6.28 -7.25 6.33
N LYS A 216 -7.18 -7.50 5.39
CA LYS A 216 -7.09 -7.02 4.01
C LYS A 216 -8.42 -6.45 3.56
N ILE A 217 -8.35 -5.47 2.65
CA ILE A 217 -9.52 -4.87 2.01
C ILE A 217 -9.44 -5.18 0.52
N VAL A 218 -10.55 -5.66 -0.04
CA VAL A 218 -10.70 -5.99 -1.46
C VAL A 218 -12.04 -5.43 -1.93
N GLY A 219 -12.00 -4.36 -2.75
CA GLY A 219 -13.20 -3.60 -3.06
C GLY A 219 -13.88 -3.09 -1.78
N ASN A 220 -15.17 -3.41 -1.61
CA ASN A 220 -15.94 -3.11 -0.40
C ASN A 220 -15.94 -4.23 0.64
N LEU A 221 -15.16 -5.29 0.45
CA LEU A 221 -15.06 -6.41 1.38
C LEU A 221 -13.85 -6.25 2.30
N LEU A 222 -14.09 -6.41 3.59
CA LEU A 222 -13.08 -6.42 4.63
C LEU A 222 -12.88 -7.86 5.14
N PHE A 223 -11.67 -8.38 4.95
CA PHE A 223 -11.24 -9.68 5.44
C PHE A 223 -10.44 -9.48 6.72
N GLY A 224 -10.79 -10.21 7.78
CA GLY A 224 -10.03 -10.22 9.03
C GLY A 224 -9.82 -11.64 9.55
N VAL A 225 -8.65 -11.89 10.11
CA VAL A 225 -8.28 -13.16 10.74
C VAL A 225 -8.13 -12.96 12.23
N SER A 226 -8.92 -13.70 13.00
CA SER A 226 -8.89 -13.62 14.46
C SER A 226 -8.61 -14.98 15.14
N TYR A 227 -8.06 -14.90 16.34
CA TYR A 227 -7.82 -16.01 17.27
C TYR A 227 -8.45 -15.64 18.61
N SER A 228 -9.11 -16.57 19.31
CA SER A 228 -9.59 -16.33 20.67
C SER A 228 -8.46 -16.54 21.69
N LEU A 229 -8.39 -15.68 22.71
CA LEU A 229 -7.36 -15.65 23.74
C LEU A 229 -7.60 -16.69 24.84
N GLY A 230 -8.83 -17.18 24.99
CA GLY A 230 -9.12 -18.39 25.78
C GLY A 230 -8.38 -19.64 25.25
N ASP A 231 -7.81 -19.53 24.04
CA ASP A 231 -7.36 -20.65 23.22
C ASP A 231 -5.84 -20.88 23.27
N ARG A 232 -5.08 -20.13 24.07
CA ARG A 232 -3.64 -20.45 24.26
C ARG A 232 -3.41 -21.86 24.86
N PHE A 233 -4.47 -22.48 25.40
CA PHE A 233 -4.44 -23.82 25.98
C PHE A 233 -5.35 -24.85 25.28
N GLN A 234 -6.21 -24.44 24.35
CA GLN A 234 -7.12 -25.33 23.61
C GLN A 234 -7.11 -24.97 22.12
N GLN A 235 -6.23 -25.64 21.35
CA GLN A 235 -6.29 -26.14 19.96
C GLN A 235 -7.41 -25.68 18.98
N PHE A 236 -8.00 -24.49 19.10
CA PHE A 236 -8.98 -23.99 18.14
C PHE A 236 -8.31 -23.26 16.98
N SER A 237 -8.95 -23.38 15.82
CA SER A 237 -8.45 -22.95 14.52
C SER A 237 -8.78 -21.48 14.25
N PRO A 238 -7.90 -20.71 13.58
CA PRO A 238 -8.19 -19.32 13.24
C PRO A 238 -9.44 -19.22 12.38
N SER A 239 -10.20 -18.17 12.64
CA SER A 239 -11.42 -17.85 11.90
C SER A 239 -11.16 -16.71 10.93
N MET A 240 -11.59 -16.89 9.68
CA MET A 240 -11.60 -15.83 8.68
C MET A 240 -12.99 -15.23 8.62
N HIS A 241 -13.06 -13.92 8.82
CA HIS A 241 -14.29 -13.15 8.82
C HIS A 241 -14.32 -12.24 7.59
N VAL A 242 -15.46 -12.20 6.91
CA VAL A 242 -15.67 -11.35 5.73
C VAL A 242 -16.84 -10.42 6.00
N TRP A 243 -16.58 -9.11 5.96
CA TRP A 243 -17.56 -8.05 6.14
C TRP A 243 -17.74 -7.24 4.88
N ASN A 244 -18.97 -6.84 4.60
CA ASN A 244 -19.29 -5.89 3.55
C ASN A 244 -19.40 -4.49 4.16
N ILE A 245 -18.48 -3.59 3.79
CA ILE A 245 -18.42 -2.20 4.24
C ILE A 245 -19.64 -1.41 3.73
N ASP A 246 -20.24 -1.85 2.63
CA ASP A 246 -21.42 -1.18 2.10
C ASP A 246 -22.70 -1.46 2.85
N SER A 247 -23.00 -2.74 3.07
CA SER A 247 -24.21 -3.15 3.80
C SER A 247 -24.05 -3.17 5.32
N ALA A 248 -22.83 -3.04 5.84
CA ALA A 248 -22.50 -3.22 7.25
C ALA A 248 -22.84 -4.62 7.79
N GLU A 249 -22.78 -5.64 6.93
CA GLU A 249 -23.13 -7.02 7.26
C GLU A 249 -21.91 -7.94 7.21
N LYS A 250 -21.89 -8.90 8.13
CA LYS A 250 -20.94 -10.01 8.08
C LYS A 250 -21.43 -11.01 7.05
N VAL A 251 -20.75 -11.07 5.90
CA VAL A 251 -21.14 -11.91 4.77
C VAL A 251 -20.74 -13.37 5.02
N LYS A 252 -19.61 -13.58 5.70
CA LYS A 252 -19.12 -14.94 5.98
C LYS A 252 -18.37 -14.98 7.30
N ASP A 253 -18.59 -16.07 8.01
CA ASP A 253 -17.68 -16.58 9.03
C ASP A 253 -17.24 -17.97 8.60
N HIS A 254 -15.94 -18.20 8.53
CA HIS A 254 -15.40 -19.48 8.09
C HIS A 254 -14.23 -19.88 8.96
N CYS A 255 -14.39 -21.01 9.65
CA CYS A 255 -13.28 -21.71 10.27
C CYS A 255 -12.39 -22.25 9.14
N VAL A 256 -11.16 -21.77 9.03
CA VAL A 256 -10.28 -22.11 7.89
C VAL A 256 -9.87 -23.58 7.90
N PHE A 257 -9.98 -24.21 9.06
CA PHE A 257 -9.76 -25.62 9.26
C PHE A 257 -11.13 -26.27 9.48
N GLU A 258 -11.77 -26.68 8.38
CA GLU A 258 -12.92 -27.57 8.47
C GLU A 258 -12.44 -28.94 8.95
N SER A 259 -12.99 -29.39 10.06
CA SER A 259 -12.66 -30.65 10.72
C SER A 259 -12.73 -31.87 9.78
N ARG A 260 -11.61 -32.58 9.64
CA ARG A 260 -11.42 -34.03 9.40
C ARG A 260 -9.91 -34.28 9.23
N GLU A 261 -9.24 -35.23 9.84
CA GLU A 261 -9.60 -36.43 10.61
C GLU A 261 -8.88 -36.36 11.97
N GLU A 262 -9.20 -37.28 12.87
CA GLU A 262 -8.45 -37.56 14.09
C GLU A 262 -6.93 -37.50 13.80
N ASP A 263 -6.22 -36.54 14.41
CA ASP A 263 -4.86 -36.70 14.97
C ASP A 263 -4.07 -35.38 15.05
N THR A 264 -3.79 -34.99 16.30
CA THR A 264 -2.45 -34.53 16.76
C THR A 264 -1.88 -33.16 16.39
N PHE A 265 -2.63 -32.16 15.93
CA PHE A 265 -2.07 -30.80 15.88
C PHE A 265 -2.04 -30.16 17.29
N SER A 266 -0.91 -30.32 17.98
CA SER A 266 -0.64 -29.76 19.31
C SER A 266 -0.15 -28.30 19.28
N VAL A 267 -0.02 -27.69 18.10
CA VAL A 267 0.61 -26.39 17.91
C VAL A 267 -0.31 -25.47 17.09
N PRO A 268 -0.51 -24.20 17.52
CA PRO A 268 -1.43 -23.27 16.86
C PRO A 268 -1.01 -22.98 15.42
N SER A 269 -1.93 -23.23 14.48
CA SER A 269 -1.75 -22.86 13.08
C SER A 269 -1.96 -21.37 12.88
N CYS A 270 -0.97 -20.68 12.31
CA CYS A 270 -1.11 -19.27 11.93
C CYS A 270 -1.70 -19.14 10.52
N LEU A 271 -2.63 -18.20 10.32
CA LEU A 271 -3.28 -17.83 9.07
C LEU A 271 -2.94 -16.38 8.67
N PHE A 272 -2.52 -16.19 7.43
CA PHE A 272 -2.21 -14.88 6.83
C PHE A 272 -2.99 -14.68 5.54
N LEU A 273 -3.32 -13.43 5.23
CA LEU A 273 -4.06 -13.04 4.03
C LEU A 273 -3.12 -12.34 3.04
N THR A 274 -3.36 -12.56 1.75
CA THR A 274 -2.65 -11.87 0.66
C THR A 274 -3.65 -11.47 -0.41
N THR A 275 -3.56 -10.22 -0.86
CA THR A 275 -4.41 -9.65 -1.90
C THR A 275 -3.56 -9.11 -3.03
N GLY A 276 -4.10 -9.17 -4.24
CA GLY A 276 -3.48 -8.65 -5.46
C GLY A 276 -4.21 -7.44 -6.02
N ASP A 277 -4.07 -7.23 -7.33
CA ASP A 277 -4.95 -6.39 -8.16
C ASP A 277 -6.34 -6.99 -8.38
N SER A 278 -6.45 -8.31 -8.30
CA SER A 278 -7.73 -8.99 -8.49
C SER A 278 -8.66 -8.70 -7.33
N GLU A 279 -9.74 -7.98 -7.59
CA GLU A 279 -10.82 -7.74 -6.62
C GLU A 279 -11.60 -9.01 -6.24
N ASN A 280 -11.34 -10.13 -6.93
CA ASN A 280 -12.09 -11.36 -6.78
C ASN A 280 -11.32 -12.46 -6.04
N LEU A 281 -10.07 -12.22 -5.62
CA LEU A 281 -9.21 -13.26 -5.06
C LEU A 281 -8.48 -12.82 -3.80
N VAL A 282 -8.61 -13.60 -2.74
CA VAL A 282 -7.78 -13.52 -1.53
C VAL A 282 -7.04 -14.83 -1.37
N VAL A 283 -5.72 -14.78 -1.21
CA VAL A 283 -4.93 -15.97 -0.89
C VAL A 283 -4.73 -16.06 0.61
N THR A 284 -4.93 -17.27 1.12
CA THR A 284 -4.73 -17.64 2.52
C THR A 284 -3.51 -18.53 2.63
N ARG A 285 -2.66 -18.24 3.61
CA ARG A 285 -1.48 -19.04 3.94
C ARG A 285 -1.60 -19.53 5.36
N THR A 286 -1.49 -20.84 5.55
CA THR A 286 -1.51 -21.49 6.86
C THR A 286 -0.21 -22.24 7.13
N PHE A 287 0.18 -22.34 8.40
CA PHE A 287 1.32 -23.14 8.86
C PHE A 287 0.85 -24.30 9.71
N ASP A 288 1.37 -25.49 9.43
CA ASP A 288 1.23 -26.63 10.32
C ASP A 288 2.33 -26.54 11.37
N GLY A 289 2.00 -26.59 12.65
CA GLY A 289 2.98 -26.50 13.73
C GLY A 289 3.78 -27.78 13.99
N ASP A 290 3.97 -28.61 12.95
CA ASP A 290 4.89 -29.74 12.92
C ASP A 290 6.35 -29.22 12.92
N PRO A 291 7.34 -29.91 13.52
CA PRO A 291 8.76 -29.53 13.46
C PRO A 291 9.28 -29.18 12.06
N VAL A 292 8.66 -29.69 10.99
CA VAL A 292 8.83 -29.17 9.63
C VAL A 292 7.61 -28.30 9.30
N MET A 293 7.71 -27.00 9.61
CA MET A 293 6.68 -25.95 9.43
C MET A 293 6.17 -25.84 7.98
N ALA A 294 5.45 -26.84 7.51
CA ALA A 294 4.89 -26.93 6.17
C ALA A 294 3.80 -25.87 6.01
N SER A 295 3.73 -25.28 4.82
CA SER A 295 2.73 -24.26 4.52
C SER A 295 1.69 -24.74 3.54
N ARG A 296 0.43 -24.47 3.86
CA ARG A 296 -0.69 -24.71 2.94
C ARG A 296 -1.22 -23.39 2.43
N ILE A 297 -1.42 -23.30 1.13
CA ILE A 297 -1.86 -22.09 0.44
C ILE A 297 -3.15 -22.42 -0.31
N ARG A 298 -4.18 -21.61 -0.07
CA ARG A 298 -5.50 -21.73 -0.70
C ARG A 298 -5.94 -20.36 -1.22
N ALA A 299 -6.73 -20.36 -2.28
CA ALA A 299 -7.28 -19.13 -2.84
C ALA A 299 -8.79 -19.09 -2.64
N PHE A 300 -9.27 -17.98 -2.09
CA PHE A 300 -10.67 -17.70 -1.78
C PHE A 300 -11.26 -16.76 -2.82
N ASN A 301 -12.40 -17.15 -3.40
CA ASN A 301 -13.12 -16.35 -4.38
C ASN A 301 -14.06 -15.37 -3.67
N CYS A 302 -13.79 -14.07 -3.79
CA CYS A 302 -14.55 -13.02 -3.11
C CYS A 302 -15.98 -12.88 -3.62
N THR A 303 -16.26 -13.26 -4.87
CA THR A 303 -17.61 -13.16 -5.45
C THR A 303 -18.52 -14.30 -4.98
N LYS A 304 -17.96 -15.51 -4.90
CA LYS A 304 -18.69 -16.72 -4.51
C LYS A 304 -18.65 -16.99 -3.00
N PHE A 305 -17.76 -16.32 -2.28
CA PHE A 305 -17.52 -16.51 -0.85
C PHE A 305 -17.16 -17.96 -0.47
N GLU A 306 -16.34 -18.60 -1.32
CA GLU A 306 -15.87 -19.97 -1.15
C GLU A 306 -14.40 -20.13 -1.56
N TYR A 307 -13.73 -21.14 -1.03
CA TYR A 307 -12.42 -21.53 -1.54
C TYR A 307 -12.54 -22.12 -2.95
N THR A 308 -11.61 -21.73 -3.81
CA THR A 308 -11.42 -22.35 -5.12
C THR A 308 -10.78 -23.72 -4.97
N ASN A 309 -10.68 -24.47 -6.08
CA ASN A 309 -9.93 -25.73 -6.14
C ASN A 309 -8.40 -25.55 -6.06
N PHE A 310 -7.93 -24.30 -5.93
CA PHE A 310 -6.51 -24.01 -5.79
C PHE A 310 -6.00 -24.41 -4.41
N TYR A 311 -5.06 -25.35 -4.39
CA TYR A 311 -4.41 -25.84 -3.19
C TYR A 311 -2.94 -26.15 -3.47
N ILE A 312 -2.06 -25.61 -2.63
CA ILE A 312 -0.64 -25.93 -2.63
C ILE A 312 -0.24 -26.33 -1.22
N GLN A 313 0.52 -27.41 -1.12
CA GLN A 313 1.23 -27.79 0.09
C GLN A 313 2.72 -27.74 -0.18
N LEU A 314 3.40 -26.83 0.51
CA LEU A 314 4.84 -26.71 0.47
C LEU A 314 5.48 -27.68 1.46
N LYS A 315 6.70 -28.10 1.15
CA LYS A 315 7.47 -28.97 2.04
C LYS A 315 7.97 -28.19 3.25
N PHE A 316 8.27 -26.91 3.05
CA PHE A 316 8.77 -26.01 4.08
C PHE A 316 7.90 -24.76 4.24
N THR A 317 8.40 -23.85 5.07
CA THR A 317 7.72 -22.63 5.48
C THR A 317 7.64 -21.64 4.33
N CYS A 318 6.43 -21.23 3.99
CA CYS A 318 6.20 -20.11 3.12
C CYS A 318 6.40 -18.80 3.89
N ILE A 319 7.50 -18.09 3.63
CA ILE A 319 7.78 -16.82 4.33
C ILE A 319 7.05 -15.63 3.68
N TRP A 320 6.66 -15.73 2.41
CA TRP A 320 5.99 -14.65 1.69
C TRP A 320 5.10 -15.13 0.53
N THR A 321 4.03 -14.38 0.25
CA THR A 321 3.09 -14.63 -0.85
C THR A 321 2.70 -13.32 -1.55
N ALA A 322 2.45 -13.38 -2.86
CA ALA A 322 1.83 -12.31 -3.64
C ALA A 322 0.83 -12.87 -4.66
N VAL A 323 -0.10 -12.00 -5.08
CA VAL A 323 -1.18 -12.37 -6.02
C VAL A 323 -1.27 -11.31 -7.12
N THR A 324 -1.41 -11.79 -8.36
CA THR A 324 -1.45 -10.95 -9.56
C THR A 324 -2.34 -11.59 -10.60
N GLY A 325 -3.49 -10.98 -10.87
CA GLY A 325 -4.51 -11.55 -11.73
C GLY A 325 -4.86 -12.96 -11.25
N ASN A 326 -4.39 -13.97 -12.00
CA ASN A 326 -4.61 -15.38 -11.71
C ASN A 326 -3.34 -16.18 -11.35
N ILE A 327 -2.27 -15.46 -10.98
CA ILE A 327 -0.98 -16.03 -10.57
C ILE A 327 -0.79 -15.79 -9.08
N VAL A 328 -0.36 -16.84 -8.37
CA VAL A 328 0.06 -16.79 -6.97
C VAL A 328 1.56 -17.04 -6.93
N VAL A 329 2.30 -16.10 -6.36
CA VAL A 329 3.73 -16.23 -6.12
C VAL A 329 3.96 -16.60 -4.68
N VAL A 330 4.85 -17.57 -4.47
CA VAL A 330 5.12 -18.15 -3.16
C VAL A 330 6.62 -18.20 -2.95
N CYS A 331 7.09 -17.72 -1.80
CA CYS A 331 8.47 -17.84 -1.36
C CYS A 331 8.57 -18.90 -0.26
N GLU A 332 9.19 -20.04 -0.58
CA GLU A 332 9.44 -21.14 0.35
C GLU A 332 10.86 -21.06 0.91
N LEU A 333 11.00 -21.09 2.24
CA LEU A 333 12.29 -21.17 2.94
C LEU A 333 12.74 -22.62 3.02
N VAL A 334 13.59 -23.04 2.08
CA VAL A 334 14.04 -24.44 1.94
C VAL A 334 15.17 -24.82 2.89
N ASN A 335 16.00 -23.85 3.29
CA ASN A 335 17.03 -24.04 4.33
C ASN A 335 17.01 -22.85 5.29
N PRO A 336 16.41 -22.98 6.49
CA PRO A 336 16.36 -21.91 7.48
C PRO A 336 17.74 -21.47 8.00
N LEU A 337 18.72 -22.38 8.06
CA LEU A 337 20.06 -22.10 8.58
C LEU A 337 20.86 -21.24 7.61
N GLU A 338 20.77 -21.57 6.32
CA GLU A 338 21.44 -20.83 5.24
C GLU A 338 20.56 -19.72 4.66
N ARG A 339 19.32 -19.61 5.15
CA ARG A 339 18.28 -18.67 4.69
C ARG A 339 17.99 -18.77 3.19
N GLU A 340 18.06 -19.98 2.68
CA GLU A 340 17.81 -20.26 1.28
C GLU A 340 16.32 -20.33 0.99
N CYS A 341 15.90 -19.58 -0.01
CA CYS A 341 14.52 -19.46 -0.43
C CYS A 341 14.36 -19.77 -1.92
N ILE A 342 13.21 -20.34 -2.29
CA ILE A 342 12.82 -20.59 -3.68
C ILE A 342 11.48 -19.93 -3.95
N PHE A 343 11.34 -19.31 -5.12
CA PHE A 343 10.09 -18.73 -5.58
C PHE A 343 9.39 -19.67 -6.54
N TYR A 344 8.09 -19.83 -6.32
CA TYR A 344 7.22 -20.63 -7.16
C TYR A 344 6.06 -19.76 -7.67
N PHE A 345 5.75 -19.90 -8.95
CA PHE A 345 4.68 -19.19 -9.61
C PHE A 345 3.59 -20.19 -9.99
N TYR A 346 2.45 -20.12 -9.34
CA TYR A 346 1.34 -21.02 -9.57
C TYR A 346 0.19 -20.32 -10.27
N SER A 347 -0.48 -21.03 -11.16
CA SER A 347 -1.76 -20.57 -11.71
C SER A 347 -2.89 -21.00 -10.78
N VAL A 348 -3.82 -20.10 -10.47
CA VAL A 348 -4.99 -20.44 -9.64
C VAL A 348 -5.89 -21.47 -10.35
N ASP A 349 -6.11 -21.32 -11.66
CA ASP A 349 -7.02 -22.21 -12.42
C ASP A 349 -6.55 -23.66 -12.47
N THR A 350 -5.24 -23.89 -12.54
CA THR A 350 -4.67 -25.23 -12.78
C THR A 350 -3.97 -25.80 -11.56
N SER A 351 -3.69 -24.99 -10.54
CA SER A 351 -2.80 -25.32 -9.42
C SER A 351 -1.39 -25.77 -9.84
N LEU A 352 -1.04 -25.63 -11.13
CA LEU A 352 0.26 -26.05 -11.63
C LEU A 352 1.31 -24.96 -11.39
N CYS A 353 2.47 -25.41 -10.92
CA CYS A 353 3.67 -24.59 -10.87
C CYS A 353 4.12 -24.31 -12.32
N LYS A 354 4.02 -23.06 -12.74
CA LYS A 354 4.44 -22.59 -14.06
C LYS A 354 5.93 -22.29 -14.09
N LEU A 355 6.48 -21.80 -12.98
CA LEU A 355 7.90 -21.49 -12.85
C LEU A 355 8.39 -21.79 -11.43
N LYS A 356 9.55 -22.44 -11.36
CA LYS A 356 10.40 -22.53 -10.17
C LYS A 356 11.68 -21.75 -10.44
N THR A 357 12.00 -20.81 -9.58
CA THR A 357 13.24 -20.01 -9.70
C THR A 357 14.44 -20.74 -9.09
N GLY A 358 15.62 -20.12 -9.19
CA GLY A 358 16.82 -20.58 -8.47
C GLY A 358 16.70 -20.37 -6.96
N THR A 359 17.73 -20.79 -6.24
CA THR A 359 17.85 -20.56 -4.81
C THR A 359 18.40 -19.16 -4.53
N TYR A 360 17.80 -18.46 -3.58
CA TYR A 360 18.20 -17.13 -3.15
C TYR A 360 18.49 -17.11 -1.65
N ASN A 361 19.56 -16.42 -1.23
CA ASN A 361 19.84 -16.21 0.18
C ASN A 361 19.16 -14.91 0.64
N ILE A 362 18.17 -15.02 1.53
CA ILE A 362 17.39 -13.88 2.03
C ILE A 362 17.71 -13.68 3.50
N TYR A 363 18.52 -12.67 3.81
CA TYR A 363 18.92 -12.39 5.19
C TYR A 363 17.76 -11.91 6.08
N ASP A 364 16.72 -11.35 5.48
CA ASP A 364 15.60 -10.79 6.21
C ASP A 364 14.30 -10.94 5.38
N PRO A 365 13.40 -11.85 5.76
CA PRO A 365 12.11 -12.07 5.09
C PRO A 365 11.23 -10.82 5.01
N GLU A 366 11.36 -9.89 5.96
CA GLU A 366 10.59 -8.62 5.96
C GLU A 366 10.95 -7.72 4.77
N LYS A 367 12.05 -8.03 4.07
CA LYS A 367 12.52 -7.28 2.90
C LYS A 367 12.02 -7.81 1.57
N ILE A 368 11.11 -8.78 1.58
CA ILE A 368 10.38 -9.19 0.37
C ILE A 368 9.12 -8.32 0.28
N SER A 369 8.99 -7.58 -0.82
CA SER A 369 7.86 -6.68 -1.06
C SER A 369 7.29 -6.95 -2.46
N SER A 370 5.97 -6.91 -2.60
CA SER A 370 5.29 -6.90 -3.90
C SER A 370 4.69 -5.55 -4.15
N SER A 371 4.60 -5.16 -5.42
CA SER A 371 3.85 -3.97 -5.81
C SER A 371 2.79 -4.25 -6.83
N SER A 372 1.74 -3.43 -6.75
CA SER A 372 0.85 -3.03 -7.86
C SER A 372 0.48 -4.16 -8.82
N SER A 373 0.32 -5.36 -8.27
CA SER A 373 0.20 -6.64 -8.93
C SER A 373 1.31 -7.06 -9.89
N LYS A 374 2.03 -6.22 -10.63
CA LYS A 374 2.90 -6.77 -11.69
C LYS A 374 4.25 -7.35 -11.23
N PHE A 375 4.84 -6.82 -10.16
CA PHE A 375 6.23 -7.10 -9.82
C PHE A 375 6.44 -7.57 -8.37
N ALA A 376 7.38 -8.50 -8.18
CA ALA A 376 7.90 -8.92 -6.88
C ALA A 376 9.36 -8.47 -6.73
N PHE A 377 9.71 -7.97 -5.55
CA PHE A 377 11.04 -7.45 -5.24
C PHE A 377 11.65 -8.24 -4.10
N ILE A 378 12.91 -8.63 -4.30
CA ILE A 378 13.69 -9.35 -3.31
C ILE A 378 14.95 -8.57 -3.01
N ASP A 379 15.13 -8.12 -1.77
CA ASP A 379 16.42 -7.64 -1.29
C ASP A 379 17.33 -8.83 -0.97
N LEU A 380 18.41 -8.98 -1.74
CA LEU A 380 19.47 -9.96 -1.55
C LEU A 380 20.72 -9.25 -1.01
N ASP A 381 20.61 -8.65 0.18
CA ASP A 381 21.64 -7.94 0.97
C ASP A 381 22.35 -6.73 0.32
N SER A 382 22.74 -6.88 -0.92
CA SER A 382 23.51 -5.96 -1.74
C SER A 382 22.88 -5.74 -3.11
N ASN A 383 21.89 -6.55 -3.50
CA ASN A 383 21.21 -6.42 -4.78
C ASN A 383 19.71 -6.61 -4.59
N ILE A 384 18.92 -5.71 -5.15
CA ILE A 384 17.49 -5.98 -5.31
C ILE A 384 17.27 -6.69 -6.64
N THR A 385 16.57 -7.82 -6.58
CA THR A 385 16.09 -8.55 -7.75
C THR A 385 14.61 -8.26 -7.96
N VAL A 386 14.25 -7.88 -9.18
CA VAL A 386 12.86 -7.60 -9.58
C VAL A 386 12.36 -8.73 -10.48
N PHE A 387 11.25 -9.35 -10.10
CA PHE A 387 10.54 -10.36 -10.90
C PHE A 387 9.29 -9.75 -11.49
N ASP A 388 9.10 -9.91 -12.79
CA ASP A 388 7.81 -9.66 -13.43
C ASP A 388 6.96 -10.93 -13.26
N ILE A 389 5.88 -10.81 -12.48
CA ILE A 389 5.03 -11.93 -12.08
C ILE A 389 4.25 -12.48 -13.27
N LEU A 390 3.85 -11.61 -14.20
CA LEU A 390 3.04 -11.97 -15.36
C LEU A 390 3.88 -12.71 -16.40
N THR A 391 5.07 -12.19 -16.71
CA THR A 391 5.98 -12.80 -17.68
C THR A 391 6.80 -13.94 -17.08
N GLN A 392 6.83 -14.06 -15.75
CA GLN A 392 7.59 -15.06 -15.01
C GLN A 392 9.09 -14.98 -15.36
N GLN A 393 9.63 -13.77 -15.41
CA GLN A 393 11.04 -13.53 -15.72
C GLN A 393 11.66 -12.59 -14.68
N ALA A 394 12.91 -12.88 -14.31
CA ALA A 394 13.72 -11.93 -13.57
C ALA A 394 14.07 -10.77 -14.52
N PHE A 395 13.59 -9.58 -14.18
CA PHE A 395 13.70 -8.40 -15.04
C PHE A 395 15.01 -7.62 -14.78
N VAL A 396 15.41 -7.49 -13.50
CA VAL A 396 16.64 -6.79 -13.11
C VAL A 396 17.28 -7.52 -11.93
N SER A 397 18.57 -7.86 -12.06
CA SER A 397 19.39 -8.48 -11.02
C SER A 397 20.65 -7.64 -10.79
N SER A 398 20.55 -6.48 -10.12
CA SER A 398 21.69 -5.73 -9.53
C SER A 398 21.34 -4.26 -9.20
N LEU A 399 20.19 -3.97 -8.57
CA LEU A 399 20.04 -2.62 -8.00
C LEU A 399 20.83 -2.60 -6.68
N GLN A 400 21.97 -1.92 -6.68
CA GLN A 400 22.80 -1.77 -5.50
C GLN A 400 22.40 -0.49 -4.77
N PRO A 401 21.70 -0.58 -3.61
CA PRO A 401 21.45 0.60 -2.79
C PRO A 401 22.79 1.21 -2.38
N THR A 402 22.85 2.54 -2.28
CA THR A 402 24.14 3.20 -1.94
C THR A 402 24.63 2.86 -0.54
N ARG A 403 23.79 2.24 0.29
CA ARG A 403 24.07 1.87 1.68
C ARG A 403 23.50 0.48 1.97
N ASN A 404 24.27 -0.33 2.70
CA ASN A 404 23.99 -1.76 2.95
C ASN A 404 22.89 -2.02 4.01
N ARG A 405 22.07 -1.03 4.36
CA ARG A 405 21.00 -1.17 5.36
C ARG A 405 19.69 -0.63 4.84
N LEU A 406 19.17 -1.34 3.84
CA LEU A 406 17.79 -1.21 3.41
C LEU A 406 16.88 -1.55 4.58
N LYS A 407 15.95 -0.63 4.85
CA LYS A 407 14.93 -0.79 5.87
C LYS A 407 13.58 -1.10 5.25
N THR A 408 13.22 -0.36 4.19
CA THR A 408 11.90 -0.47 3.58
C THR A 408 12.05 -0.34 2.07
N LEU A 409 11.28 -1.15 1.35
CA LEU A 409 11.24 -1.16 -0.11
C LEU A 409 9.78 -0.97 -0.55
N THR A 410 9.52 0.20 -1.13
CA THR A 410 8.17 0.62 -1.52
C THR A 410 8.17 0.93 -3.01
N MET A 411 7.26 0.34 -3.75
CA MET A 411 7.11 0.70 -5.15
C MET A 411 6.25 1.95 -5.30
N VAL A 412 6.73 2.82 -6.17
CA VAL A 412 6.05 4.07 -6.53
C VAL A 412 5.12 3.83 -7.70
N ASN A 413 5.55 3.01 -8.66
CA ASN A 413 4.78 2.52 -9.81
C ASN A 413 5.51 1.39 -10.53
N ASP A 414 4.91 0.90 -11.61
CA ASP A 414 5.45 -0.11 -12.53
C ASP A 414 6.86 0.15 -13.10
N GLN A 415 7.49 1.29 -12.81
CA GLN A 415 8.86 1.63 -13.23
C GLN A 415 9.76 2.14 -12.10
N LEU A 416 9.17 2.67 -11.03
CA LEU A 416 9.87 3.43 -10.01
C LEU A 416 9.79 2.71 -8.66
N LEU A 417 10.95 2.54 -8.05
CA LEU A 417 11.15 1.92 -6.75
C LEU A 417 11.70 2.93 -5.75
N LEU A 418 11.08 3.06 -4.59
CA LEU A 418 11.56 3.85 -3.48
C LEU A 418 12.25 2.95 -2.44
N LEU A 419 13.50 3.27 -2.14
CA LEU A 419 14.31 2.60 -1.15
C LEU A 419 14.52 3.52 0.05
N GLU A 420 14.11 3.07 1.23
CA GLU A 420 14.45 3.68 2.51
C GLU A 420 15.65 2.95 3.10
N SER A 421 16.73 3.67 3.40
CA SER A 421 17.86 3.16 4.16
C SER A 421 18.08 3.97 5.42
N LYS A 422 18.44 3.31 6.52
CA LYS A 422 18.80 3.96 7.78
C LYS A 422 20.24 3.65 8.17
N TYR A 423 20.99 4.68 8.52
CA TYR A 423 22.35 4.51 9.01
C TYR A 423 22.70 5.50 10.10
N ARG A 424 23.70 5.16 10.92
CA ARG A 424 24.29 6.10 11.87
C ARG A 424 25.33 6.95 11.12
N GLY A 425 25.07 8.25 11.01
CA GLY A 425 26.01 9.23 10.51
C GLY A 425 26.80 9.87 11.66
N THR A 426 28.05 10.21 11.41
CA THR A 426 28.87 11.01 12.32
C THR A 426 28.71 12.48 12.00
N SER A 427 28.11 13.26 12.91
CA SER A 427 28.12 14.72 12.83
C SER A 427 29.53 15.27 13.07
N ARG A 428 29.83 16.49 12.57
CA ARG A 428 31.02 17.26 12.97
C ARG A 428 31.10 17.48 14.49
N SER A 429 29.99 17.34 15.21
CA SER A 429 29.89 17.42 16.67
C SER A 429 30.06 16.08 17.41
N PHE A 430 30.48 14.99 16.75
CA PHE A 430 30.62 13.63 17.32
C PHE A 430 29.33 12.99 17.88
N GLU A 431 28.18 13.62 17.70
CA GLU A 431 26.89 13.00 18.03
C GLU A 431 26.49 11.96 16.98
N ASN A 432 26.04 10.80 17.44
CA ASN A 432 25.45 9.75 16.61
C ASN A 432 24.10 10.25 16.07
N ILE A 433 24.08 10.69 14.81
CA ILE A 433 22.85 11.09 14.14
C ILE A 433 22.30 9.89 13.39
N LEU A 434 21.04 9.53 13.63
CA LEU A 434 20.33 8.63 12.73
C LEU A 434 20.00 9.40 11.46
N VAL A 435 20.49 8.93 10.32
CA VAL A 435 20.18 9.49 9.00
C VAL A 435 19.29 8.50 8.28
N THR A 436 18.16 8.99 7.76
CA THR A 436 17.36 8.22 6.79
C THR A 436 17.62 8.79 5.41
N SER A 437 17.99 7.92 4.48
CA SER A 437 18.13 8.25 3.07
C SER A 437 17.05 7.56 2.27
N TYR A 438 16.45 8.31 1.35
CA TYR A 438 15.46 7.85 0.41
C TYR A 438 16.05 7.87 -0.99
N GLU A 439 15.94 6.76 -1.71
CA GLU A 439 16.42 6.65 -3.08
C GLU A 439 15.28 6.24 -3.98
N VAL A 440 15.00 7.02 -5.03
CA VAL A 440 14.07 6.60 -6.07
C VAL A 440 14.90 6.05 -7.22
N TRP A 441 14.54 4.85 -7.67
CA TRP A 441 15.19 4.07 -8.72
C TRP A 441 14.21 3.84 -9.86
N ASP A 442 14.59 4.16 -11.09
CA ASP A 442 13.91 3.67 -12.29
C ASP A 442 14.57 2.34 -12.65
N PHE A 443 13.96 1.23 -12.22
CA PHE A 443 14.55 -0.09 -12.42
C PHE A 443 14.48 -0.52 -13.89
N THR A 444 13.53 0.00 -14.67
CA THR A 444 13.44 -0.27 -16.11
C THR A 444 14.60 0.36 -16.89
N LYS A 445 15.03 1.56 -16.50
CA LYS A 445 16.18 2.25 -17.10
C LYS A 445 17.50 1.96 -16.38
N ARG A 446 17.45 1.27 -15.23
CA ARG A 446 18.59 1.07 -14.31
C ARG A 446 19.25 2.39 -13.90
N THR A 447 18.43 3.44 -13.74
CA THR A 447 18.91 4.75 -13.32
C THR A 447 18.41 5.08 -11.93
N LYS A 448 19.19 5.89 -11.21
CA LYS A 448 18.82 6.43 -9.91
C LYS A 448 18.39 7.88 -10.10
N PRO A 449 17.11 8.16 -10.41
CA PRO A 449 16.65 9.52 -10.63
C PRO A 449 16.85 10.39 -9.40
N LEU A 450 16.64 9.89 -8.17
CA LEU A 450 16.63 10.76 -6.99
C LEU A 450 17.31 10.13 -5.77
N ARG A 451 18.04 10.97 -5.03
CA ARG A 451 18.50 10.68 -3.66
C ARG A 451 18.13 11.85 -2.77
N LEU A 452 17.43 11.57 -1.69
CA LEU A 452 17.12 12.54 -0.65
C LEU A 452 17.70 12.04 0.67
N GLU A 453 18.58 12.84 1.26
CA GLU A 453 19.13 12.57 2.58
C GLU A 453 18.51 13.55 3.58
N GLN A 454 17.99 13.01 4.67
CA GLN A 454 17.47 13.82 5.78
C GLN A 454 18.26 13.50 7.04
N CYS A 455 18.96 14.52 7.55
CA CYS A 455 19.68 14.44 8.82
C CYS A 455 18.74 14.82 9.96
N PHE A 456 18.51 13.91 10.90
CA PHE A 456 17.66 14.18 12.06
C PHE A 456 18.51 14.64 13.24
N ARG A 457 18.42 15.93 13.56
CA ARG A 457 18.75 16.42 14.91
C ARG A 457 17.46 16.34 15.73
N SER A 458 17.48 15.60 16.83
CA SER A 458 16.42 15.46 17.84
C SER A 458 15.44 16.65 17.85
N MET A 459 14.26 16.50 17.22
CA MET A 459 13.18 17.49 17.26
C MET A 459 11.82 16.81 17.29
N ASN A 460 11.07 17.02 18.37
CA ASN A 460 9.73 16.51 18.72
C ASN A 460 8.58 16.87 17.76
N ARG A 461 8.79 16.94 16.43
CA ARG A 461 7.76 17.36 15.47
C ARG A 461 7.68 16.42 14.28
N THR A 462 6.45 16.13 13.88
CA THR A 462 6.19 15.42 12.61
C THR A 462 6.32 16.39 11.45
N LYS A 463 7.19 16.07 10.49
CA LYS A 463 7.41 16.88 9.29
C LYS A 463 7.01 16.10 8.04
N PHE A 464 6.21 16.75 7.20
CA PHE A 464 5.83 16.27 5.88
C PHE A 464 6.57 17.06 4.81
N THR A 465 7.13 16.34 3.84
CA THR A 465 7.72 16.95 2.64
C THR A 465 6.89 16.55 1.43
N PHE A 466 6.26 17.54 0.83
CA PHE A 466 5.41 17.43 -0.34
C PHE A 466 6.20 17.83 -1.58
N ILE A 467 6.34 16.92 -2.54
CA ILE A 467 7.07 17.22 -3.78
C ILE A 467 6.10 17.58 -4.90
N ARG A 468 6.39 18.68 -5.60
CA ARG A 468 5.53 19.31 -6.60
C ARG A 468 6.29 19.65 -7.86
N ASN A 469 5.73 19.28 -9.02
CA ASN A 469 6.22 19.75 -10.31
C ASN A 469 5.36 20.92 -10.81
N CYS A 470 4.05 20.84 -10.58
CA CYS A 470 3.07 21.89 -10.89
C CYS A 470 2.13 22.05 -9.68
N LYS A 471 1.01 22.77 -9.81
CA LYS A 471 -0.15 22.67 -8.90
C LYS A 471 -0.91 21.33 -9.08
N VAL A 472 -0.17 20.28 -9.43
CA VAL A 472 -0.61 18.90 -9.30
C VAL A 472 -0.49 18.55 -7.83
N PRO A 473 -1.38 17.70 -7.30
CA PRO A 473 -1.32 17.31 -5.90
C PRO A 473 0.05 16.72 -5.56
N PRO A 474 0.61 17.10 -4.41
CA PRO A 474 1.94 16.71 -4.03
C PRO A 474 1.98 15.22 -3.74
N LYS A 475 3.04 14.56 -4.18
CA LYS A 475 3.37 13.23 -3.63
C LYS A 475 4.01 13.43 -2.26
N LEU A 476 3.45 12.80 -1.23
CA LEU A 476 4.02 12.84 0.10
C LEU A 476 5.26 11.94 0.14
N LEU A 477 6.45 12.52 0.11
CA LEU A 477 7.67 11.73 -0.01
C LEU A 477 8.26 11.30 1.34
N THR A 478 7.90 11.95 2.44
CA THR A 478 8.41 11.55 3.76
C THR A 478 7.55 12.02 4.90
N ILE A 479 7.37 11.13 5.87
CA ILE A 479 6.93 11.43 7.22
C ILE A 479 8.14 11.28 8.12
N VAL A 480 8.52 12.37 8.76
CA VAL A 480 9.62 12.37 9.72
C VAL A 480 9.02 12.39 11.10
N HIS A 481 9.20 11.32 11.88
CA HIS A 481 8.98 11.33 13.32
C HIS A 481 10.32 11.15 14.08
N PRO A 482 10.56 11.92 15.15
CA PRO A 482 11.79 11.85 15.98
C PRO A 482 11.90 10.66 16.95
N VAL A 483 10.87 9.82 17.08
CA VAL A 483 10.74 8.80 18.15
C VAL A 483 10.17 7.50 17.55
N TYR A 484 9.14 7.61 16.70
CA TYR A 484 8.53 6.48 16.03
C TYR A 484 9.19 6.12 14.69
N ARG A 485 8.97 4.88 14.22
CA ARG A 485 9.29 4.46 12.84
C ARG A 485 8.68 5.51 11.88
N PRO A 486 9.35 5.95 10.81
CA PRO A 486 8.69 6.70 9.74
C PRO A 486 7.55 5.82 9.26
N ILE A 487 6.34 6.26 9.56
CA ILE A 487 5.11 5.70 9.05
C ILE A 487 5.08 6.14 7.60
N THR A 488 5.11 5.17 6.70
CA THR A 488 4.68 5.29 5.29
C THR A 488 5.18 6.52 4.53
N VAL A 489 6.07 6.29 3.56
CA VAL A 489 6.12 7.18 2.41
C VAL A 489 4.89 6.86 1.55
N CYS A 490 3.87 7.72 1.63
CA CYS A 490 2.69 7.60 0.76
C CYS A 490 3.10 7.91 -0.68
N VAL A 491 3.45 6.85 -1.43
CA VAL A 491 3.52 6.89 -2.89
C VAL A 491 2.45 6.03 -3.57
N ASN A 492 1.52 5.47 -2.79
CA ASN A 492 0.32 4.84 -3.33
C ASN A 492 -0.67 5.94 -3.72
N SER A 493 -1.39 5.91 -4.83
CA SER A 493 -1.69 4.80 -5.75
C SER A 493 -2.31 5.38 -7.01
N PHE A 494 -1.50 5.78 -8.01
CA PHE A 494 -1.97 6.02 -9.39
C PHE A 494 -0.79 5.96 -10.34
N TRP A 495 -0.52 4.78 -10.90
CA TRP A 495 0.23 4.57 -12.14
C TRP A 495 -0.12 3.21 -12.73
#